data_AF-A0A6A1TX54-F1
#
_entry.id   AF-A0A6A1TX54-F1
#
_cell.length_a   1.000
_cell.length_b   1.000
_cell.length_c   1.000
_cell.angle_alpha   90.00
_cell.angle_beta   90.00
_cell.angle_gamma   90.00
#
_symmetry.space_group_name_H-M   'P 1'
#
loop_
_entity.id
_entity.type
_entity.pdbx_description
1 polymer ?
#
loop_
_entity_poly.entity_id
_entity_poly.type
_entity_poly.pdbx_seq_one_letter_code
_entity_poly.pdbx_strand_id
1 'polypeptide(L)' 'MCPDTHRLIAVVYTMRGEKCRIISARAARQNEQRLYYDRYPR' A
#
# COMPACT_ATOMS: atom_id res chain seq x y z
N MET A 1 -2.73 0.49 5.80
CA MET A 1 -1.77 -0.01 6.82
C MET A 1 -2.24 -1.40 7.23
N CYS A 2 -1.35 -2.38 7.40
CA CYS A 2 -1.73 -3.70 7.91
C CYS A 2 -2.06 -3.57 9.40
N PRO A 3 -3.29 -3.90 9.85
CA PRO A 3 -3.70 -3.69 11.24
C PRO A 3 -2.92 -4.57 12.23
N ASP A 4 -2.56 -5.79 11.83
CA ASP A 4 -1.85 -6.73 12.71
C ASP A 4 -0.39 -6.34 12.95
N THR A 5 0.28 -5.84 11.91
CA THR A 5 1.73 -5.54 11.98
C THR A 5 2.05 -4.06 12.06
N HIS A 6 1.04 -3.18 11.94
CA HIS A 6 1.21 -1.73 11.79
C HIS A 6 2.19 -1.33 10.67
N ARG A 7 2.40 -2.20 9.67
CA ARG A 7 3.29 -1.92 8.54
C ARG A 7 2.52 -1.33 7.37
N LEU A 8 3.16 -0.41 6.65
CA LEU A 8 2.66 0.01 5.34
C LEU A 8 2.81 -1.14 4.35
N ILE A 9 1.76 -1.34 3.56
CA ILE A 9 1.73 -2.33 2.49
C ILE A 9 1.57 -1.59 1.16
N ALA A 10 2.35 -2.04 0.17
CA ALA A 10 2.19 -1.62 -1.21
C ALA A 10 1.30 -2.65 -1.91
N VAL A 11 0.21 -2.19 -2.51
CA VAL A 11 -0.75 -3.05 -3.24
C VAL A 11 -0.75 -2.62 -4.70
N VAL A 12 -0.42 -3.57 -5.57
CA VAL A 12 -0.60 -3.41 -7.02
C VAL A 12 -1.93 -4.03 -7.36
N TYR A 13 -2.84 -3.24 -7.93
CA TYR A 13 -4.18 -3.67 -8.27
C TYR A 13 -4.60 -3.14 -9.63
N THR A 14 -5.66 -3.72 -10.17
CA THR A 14 -6.35 -3.22 -11.35
C THR A 14 -7.84 -3.15 -11.08
N MET A 15 -8.52 -2.17 -11.67
CA MET A 15 -9.97 -2.04 -11.62
C MET A 15 -10.58 -2.68 -12.88
N ARG A 16 -11.62 -3.49 -12.72
CA ARG A 16 -12.44 -4.04 -13.81
C ARG A 16 -13.90 -3.68 -13.55
N GLY A 17 -14.34 -2.58 -14.16
CA GLY A 17 -15.59 -1.94 -13.79
C GLY A 17 -15.56 -1.57 -12.31
N GLU A 18 -16.52 -2.09 -11.55
CA GLU A 18 -16.64 -1.86 -10.10
C GLU A 18 -15.80 -2.82 -9.25
N LYS A 19 -15.20 -3.86 -9.85
CA LYS A 19 -14.44 -4.86 -9.10
C LYS A 19 -12.96 -4.52 -9.09
N CYS A 20 -12.39 -4.37 -7.90
CA CYS A 20 -10.95 -4.29 -7.71
C CYS A 20 -10.33 -5.69 -7.70
N ARG A 21 -9.30 -5.92 -8.53
CA ARG A 21 -8.50 -7.14 -8.53
C ARG A 21 -7.10 -6.82 -8.03
N ILE A 22 -6.73 -7.41 -6.91
CA ILE A 22 -5.37 -7.35 -6.37
C ILE A 22 -4.48 -8.26 -7.21
N ILE A 23 -3.36 -7.71 -7.69
CA ILE A 23 -2.34 -8.43 -8.47
C ILE A 23 -1.18 -8.82 -7.54
N SER A 24 -0.80 -7.93 -6.63
CA SER A 24 0.26 -8.17 -5.65
C SER A 24 0.02 -7.35 -4.39
N ALA A 25 0.33 -7.93 -3.24
CA ALA A 25 0.35 -7.24 -1.95
C ALA A 25 1.64 -7.64 -1.21
N ARG A 26 2.41 -6.63 -0.78
CA ARG A 26 3.65 -6.85 -0.04
C ARG A 26 3.90 -5.73 0.96
N ALA A 27 4.81 -5.97 1.90
CA ALA A 27 5.35 -4.91 2.73
C ALA A 27 5.96 -3.80 1.86
N ALA A 28 5.65 -2.55 2.20
CA ALA A 28 6.25 -1.39 1.56
C ALA A 28 7.75 -1.35 1.89
N ARG A 29 8.59 -1.08 0.89
CA ARG A 29 10.03 -0.88 1.05
C ARG A 29 10.30 0.46 1.76
N GLN A 30 11.48 0.63 2.34
CA GLN A 30 11.82 1.86 3.08
C GLN A 30 11.62 3.15 2.26
N ASN A 31 11.98 3.14 0.97
CA ASN A 31 11.76 4.28 0.09
C ASN A 31 10.27 4.58 -0.12
N GLU A 32 9.44 3.55 -0.31
CA GLU A 32 7.98 3.69 -0.45
C GLU A 32 7.33 4.19 0.84
N GLN A 33 7.79 3.70 2.00
CA GLN A 33 7.34 4.18 3.30
C GLN A 33 7.70 5.66 3.51
N ARG A 34 8.94 6.05 3.19
CA ARG A 34 9.39 7.43 3.30
C ARG A 34 8.55 8.37 2.43
N LEU A 35 8.33 8.00 1.16
CA LEU A 35 7.48 8.78 0.25
C LEU A 35 6.04 8.91 0.76
N TYR A 36 5.50 7.83 1.37
CA TYR A 36 4.16 7.88 1.96
C TYR A 36 4.08 8.87 3.12
N TYR A 37 5.01 8.79 4.08
CA TYR A 37 4.99 9.69 5.24
C TYR A 37 5.35 11.15 4.90
N ASP A 38 6.18 11.36 3.87
CA ASP A 38 6.48 12.71 3.37
C ASP A 38 5.23 13.37 2.76
N ARG A 39 4.44 12.59 2.01
CA ARG A 39 3.19 13.07 1.39
C ARG A 39 2.02 13.17 2.39
N TYR A 40 1.99 12.28 3.37
CA TYR A 40 0.93 12.20 4.38
C TYR A 40 1.55 12.28 5.78
N PRO A 41 2.06 13.47 6.19
CA PRO A 41 2.49 13.69 7.56
C PRO A 41 1.27 13.51 8.49
N ARG A 42 1.49 12.82 9.60
CA ARG A 42 0.45 12.52 10.60
C ARG A 42 0.01 13.76 11.36
#